data_AF-A0A1Y3BPV6-F1
#
_entry.id   AF-A0A1Y3BPV6-F1
#
_cell.length_a   1.000
_cell.length_b   1.000
_cell.length_c   1.000
_cell.angle_alpha   90.00
_cell.angle_beta   90.00
_cell.angle_gamma   90.00
#
_symmetry.space_group_name_H-M   'P 1'
#
loop_
_entity.id
_entity.type
_entity.pdbx_description
1 polymer ?
#
loop_
_entity_poly.entity_id
_entity_poly.type
_entity_poly.pdbx_seq_one_letter_code
_entity_poly.pdbx_strand_id
1 'polypeptide(L)'
;MSSMPIDSGCDTDSMEDEKPKYEIYKFKFLRADLEKIYEEILQDISIDSVFDAFSNYIIENIEPVGWKAIWIPSSNKFRHNTRFLVEVTNVFESMEASVLIMKRVSSKINNNDHDDDLSKNDEIVELGETKVPLIELFVISGDDEDKFFYKTAYIIEVYRFFYLNLWRPWDDVDDQYHDEIFLTHRFIPRLNFAFDIKNNVIDRKIISRYESIISEAQSIKESMDKLKLISEKEQQEEIHQDDDYLNEIDSMEYWRLTLKLEKYQRAMRFIENPELRNLYDEFVAEEFDEINSERVLHLVSNSDFESLSKAIAKLGFTLTEEKRKSKVKLHDSFQKALSRSKSGDSIYLCAGTHVQELSWIEKNLEIYGIEPDVKICSSHDCGDLFIFVNVTGTLKISNVTIKAIHHFDQLIFLKSGHLILENCVLDFNQSVMTKEPIRKLDDAQLTLINSKIINDQ
;
A
#
# COMPACT_ATOMS: atom_id res chain seq x y z
N MET A 1 19.95 63.63 42.35
CA MET A 1 21.39 63.79 42.10
C MET A 1 22.08 62.53 42.59
N SER A 2 22.97 62.01 41.75
CA SER A 2 23.83 60.84 41.93
C SER A 2 24.54 60.79 43.28
N SER A 3 24.66 59.59 43.87
CA SER A 3 25.96 59.01 44.28
C SER A 3 25.79 57.66 45.01
N MET A 4 26.19 56.59 44.33
CA MET A 4 26.83 55.37 44.89
C MET A 4 28.24 55.72 45.45
N PRO A 5 29.04 54.84 46.12
CA PRO A 5 29.00 53.36 46.13
C PRO A 5 29.25 52.69 47.52
N ILE A 6 29.05 51.36 47.61
CA ILE A 6 29.90 50.40 48.36
C ILE A 6 29.75 49.02 47.70
N ASP A 7 30.89 48.38 47.62
CA ASP A 7 31.35 47.20 46.88
C ASP A 7 30.94 45.86 47.53
N SER A 8 30.71 44.84 46.71
CA SER A 8 31.09 43.45 47.01
C SER A 8 30.96 42.62 45.73
N GLY A 9 32.11 42.17 45.22
CA GLY A 9 32.24 41.41 43.99
C GLY A 9 31.40 40.15 43.91
N CYS A 10 31.10 39.76 42.68
CA CYS A 10 30.88 38.38 42.30
C CYS A 10 31.39 38.22 40.87
N ASP A 11 32.21 37.20 40.71
CA ASP A 11 32.97 36.84 39.52
C ASP A 11 32.11 36.79 38.26
N THR A 12 32.63 37.42 37.20
CA THR A 12 32.16 37.20 35.83
C THR A 12 32.71 35.86 35.34
N ASP A 13 32.04 34.77 35.69
CA ASP A 13 32.19 33.53 34.94
C ASP A 13 31.41 33.67 33.64
N SER A 14 32.17 33.85 32.56
CA SER A 14 31.73 33.69 31.20
C SER A 14 31.08 32.32 31.04
N MET A 15 29.76 32.30 30.86
CA MET A 15 29.03 31.17 30.31
C MET A 15 29.52 30.97 28.86
N GLU A 16 30.59 30.19 28.70
CA GLU A 16 30.89 29.54 27.43
C GLU A 16 29.76 28.54 27.17
N ASP A 17 28.89 28.87 26.20
CA ASP A 17 27.92 27.94 25.66
C ASP A 17 28.69 26.73 25.09
N GLU A 18 28.72 25.62 25.85
CA GLU A 18 29.29 24.35 25.41
C GLU A 18 28.57 23.90 24.12
N LYS A 19 29.27 23.98 22.98
CA LYS A 19 28.80 23.42 21.71
C LYS A 19 28.41 21.95 21.91
N PRO A 20 27.30 21.47 21.32
CA PRO A 20 26.91 20.08 21.45
C PRO A 20 28.01 19.16 20.89
N LYS A 21 28.50 18.25 21.74
CA LYS A 21 29.71 17.43 21.54
C LYS A 21 29.72 16.52 20.29
N TYR A 22 28.61 16.40 19.57
CA TYR A 22 28.42 15.50 18.42
C TYR A 22 27.48 16.11 17.36
N GLU A 23 27.84 17.25 16.79
CA GLU A 23 27.11 17.80 15.64
C GLU A 23 27.33 16.93 14.39
N ILE A 24 26.24 16.57 13.71
CA ILE A 24 26.27 15.87 12.42
C ILE A 24 25.99 16.84 11.28
N TYR A 25 26.54 16.55 10.09
CA TYR A 25 26.15 17.26 8.88
C TYR A 25 24.65 17.07 8.60
N LYS A 26 23.98 18.16 8.21
CA LYS A 26 22.54 18.17 7.87
C LYS A 26 22.36 18.85 6.52
N PHE A 27 21.60 18.19 5.65
CA PHE A 27 21.35 18.68 4.30
C PHE A 27 19.86 18.95 4.09
N LYS A 28 19.57 20.00 3.31
CA LYS A 28 18.24 20.27 2.79
C LYS A 28 18.34 20.24 1.29
N PHE A 29 17.76 19.21 0.69
CA PHE A 29 17.76 19.08 -0.77
C PHE A 29 16.70 19.97 -1.41
N LEU A 30 17.13 20.66 -2.48
CA LEU A 30 16.25 21.11 -3.54
C LEU A 30 16.09 19.98 -4.56
N ARG A 31 14.94 19.93 -5.23
CA ARG A 31 14.65 18.89 -6.21
C ARG A 31 15.67 18.89 -7.36
N ALA A 32 15.97 20.07 -7.91
CA ALA A 32 16.90 20.23 -9.02
C ALA A 32 18.32 19.77 -8.69
N ASP A 33 18.76 19.95 -7.43
CA ASP A 33 20.10 19.52 -7.00
C ASP A 33 20.20 18.00 -6.99
N LEU A 34 19.15 17.32 -6.49
CA LEU A 34 19.08 15.85 -6.51
C LEU A 34 18.97 15.32 -7.93
N GLU A 35 18.10 15.90 -8.75
CA GLU A 35 17.91 15.51 -10.15
C GLU A 35 19.24 15.50 -10.91
N LYS A 36 20.05 16.56 -10.76
CA LYS A 36 21.37 16.64 -11.38
C LYS A 36 22.34 15.55 -10.93
N ILE A 37 22.37 15.24 -9.63
CA ILE A 37 23.29 14.21 -9.11
C ILE A 37 22.83 12.81 -9.52
N TYR A 38 21.52 12.55 -9.50
CA TYR A 38 21.01 11.27 -9.94
C TYR A 38 21.07 11.09 -11.45
N GLU A 39 21.03 12.17 -12.24
CA GLU A 39 21.39 12.13 -13.67
C GLU A 39 22.85 11.68 -13.83
N GLU A 40 23.78 12.23 -13.06
CA GLU A 40 25.19 11.81 -13.10
C GLU A 40 25.39 10.32 -12.73
N ILE A 41 24.63 9.81 -11.77
CA ILE A 41 24.74 8.42 -11.29
C ILE A 41 23.99 7.43 -12.20
N LEU A 42 22.79 7.78 -12.66
CA LEU A 42 21.80 6.85 -13.22
C LEU A 42 21.52 7.06 -14.71
N GLN A 43 22.22 7.98 -15.37
CA GLN A 43 22.06 8.18 -16.82
C GLN A 43 22.38 6.89 -17.59
N ASP A 44 21.44 6.47 -18.42
CA ASP A 44 21.52 5.27 -19.25
C ASP A 44 21.78 3.96 -18.48
N ILE A 45 21.43 3.93 -17.17
CA ILE A 45 21.54 2.76 -16.31
C ILE A 45 20.24 1.95 -16.34
N SER A 46 20.36 0.64 -16.56
CA SER A 46 19.28 -0.34 -16.39
C SER A 46 19.03 -0.62 -14.91
N ILE A 47 17.85 -1.14 -14.58
CA ILE A 47 17.43 -1.34 -13.19
C ILE A 47 18.39 -2.25 -12.40
N ASP A 48 18.90 -3.30 -13.03
CA ASP A 48 19.81 -4.27 -12.42
C ASP A 48 21.17 -3.68 -12.06
N SER A 49 21.59 -2.66 -12.80
CA SER A 49 22.88 -1.99 -12.62
C SER A 49 22.82 -0.76 -11.72
N VAL A 50 21.65 -0.45 -11.14
CA VAL A 50 21.48 0.71 -10.23
C VAL A 50 22.40 0.59 -9.01
N PHE A 51 22.48 -0.60 -8.40
CA PHE A 51 23.35 -0.82 -7.24
C PHE A 51 24.82 -0.58 -7.59
N ASP A 52 25.28 -1.14 -8.71
CA ASP A 52 26.66 -1.00 -9.18
C ASP A 52 26.99 0.47 -9.52
N ALA A 53 26.06 1.20 -10.12
CA ALA A 53 26.22 2.61 -10.43
C ALA A 53 26.41 3.46 -9.16
N PHE A 54 25.59 3.23 -8.12
CA PHE A 54 25.80 3.85 -6.82
C PHE A 54 27.14 3.41 -6.20
N SER A 55 27.51 2.14 -6.31
CA SER A 55 28.78 1.60 -5.80
C SER A 55 30.00 2.30 -6.35
N ASN A 56 30.10 2.35 -7.67
CA ASN A 56 31.18 3.03 -8.36
C ASN A 56 31.22 4.51 -7.99
N TYR A 57 30.06 5.20 -8.05
CA TYR A 57 30.01 6.63 -7.76
C TYR A 57 30.44 6.96 -6.32
N ILE A 58 29.99 6.18 -5.32
CA ILE A 58 30.35 6.44 -3.92
C ILE A 58 31.84 6.23 -3.71
N ILE A 59 32.40 5.10 -4.16
CA ILE A 59 33.82 4.78 -3.96
C ILE A 59 34.73 5.84 -4.58
N GLU A 60 34.38 6.37 -5.74
CA GLU A 60 35.17 7.41 -6.41
C GLU A 60 35.09 8.78 -5.72
N ASN A 61 34.05 9.03 -4.93
CA ASN A 61 33.72 10.38 -4.50
C ASN A 61 33.70 10.63 -2.98
N ILE A 62 33.81 9.60 -2.15
CA ILE A 62 33.89 9.73 -0.70
C ILE A 62 35.29 9.38 -0.16
N GLU A 63 35.60 9.91 1.02
CA GLU A 63 36.79 9.50 1.77
C GLU A 63 36.60 8.05 2.29
N PRO A 64 37.53 7.13 2.00
CA PRO A 64 37.35 5.72 2.35
C PRO A 64 37.57 5.43 3.85
N VAL A 65 38.29 6.31 4.56
CA VAL A 65 38.71 6.11 5.96
C VAL A 65 38.79 7.43 6.73
N GLY A 66 38.88 7.35 8.06
CA GLY A 66 39.33 8.44 8.94
C GLY A 66 38.27 9.45 9.36
N TRP A 67 37.04 9.34 8.86
CA TRP A 67 35.92 10.16 9.32
C TRP A 67 35.17 9.49 10.46
N LYS A 68 34.60 10.32 11.35
CA LYS A 68 33.76 9.87 12.45
C LYS A 68 32.29 10.00 12.09
N ALA A 69 31.49 9.09 12.62
CA ALA A 69 30.05 9.09 12.41
C ALA A 69 29.29 8.69 13.67
N ILE A 70 28.02 9.07 13.70
CA ILE A 70 27.02 8.44 14.55
C ILE A 70 26.41 7.29 13.76
N TRP A 71 26.59 6.06 14.23
CA TRP A 71 25.91 4.89 13.73
C TRP A 71 24.57 4.71 14.45
N ILE A 72 23.49 4.58 13.68
CA ILE A 72 22.13 4.29 14.16
C ILE A 72 21.70 2.96 13.56
N PRO A 73 21.82 1.84 14.29
CA PRO A 73 21.48 0.53 13.77
C PRO A 73 19.99 0.41 13.47
N SER A 74 19.65 -0.13 12.29
CA SER A 74 18.25 -0.45 11.94
C SER A 74 17.82 -1.82 12.50
N SER A 75 18.79 -2.64 12.94
CA SER A 75 18.55 -3.99 13.43
C SER A 75 17.96 -4.02 14.84
N ASN A 76 16.97 -4.91 15.05
CA ASN A 76 16.39 -5.22 16.36
C ASN A 76 17.36 -5.89 17.35
N LYS A 77 18.61 -6.20 16.93
CA LYS A 77 19.66 -6.72 17.82
C LYS A 77 20.00 -5.76 18.95
N PHE A 78 19.81 -4.45 18.74
CA PHE A 78 20.05 -3.43 19.75
C PHE A 78 18.73 -2.86 20.27
N ARG A 79 18.72 -2.38 21.51
CA ARG A 79 17.56 -1.65 22.07
C ARG A 79 17.22 -0.47 21.17
N HIS A 80 15.93 -0.19 20.99
CA HIS A 80 15.47 0.94 20.20
C HIS A 80 16.18 2.24 20.58
N ASN A 81 16.50 3.04 19.56
CA ASN A 81 17.13 4.35 19.72
C ASN A 81 18.60 4.31 20.24
N THR A 82 19.26 3.16 20.17
CA THR A 82 20.70 3.06 20.47
C THR A 82 21.52 3.75 19.38
N ARG A 83 22.55 4.51 19.80
CA ARG A 83 23.48 5.22 18.92
C ARG A 83 24.91 4.93 19.33
N PHE A 84 25.81 4.85 18.36
CA PHE A 84 27.24 4.63 18.61
C PHE A 84 28.06 5.72 17.94
N LEU A 85 29.06 6.24 18.64
CA LEU A 85 30.14 7.00 18.03
C LEU A 85 31.12 5.99 17.43
N VAL A 86 31.37 6.13 16.14
CA VAL A 86 32.25 5.23 15.40
C VAL A 86 33.26 6.01 14.56
N GLU A 87 34.40 5.39 14.31
CA GLU A 87 35.40 5.84 13.33
C GLU A 87 35.40 4.87 12.16
N VAL A 88 35.36 5.39 10.94
CA VAL A 88 35.32 4.55 9.73
C VAL A 88 36.73 4.17 9.31
N THR A 89 36.98 2.87 9.21
CA THR A 89 38.27 2.29 8.87
C THR A 89 38.35 1.80 7.43
N ASN A 90 37.21 1.57 6.78
CA ASN A 90 37.13 1.26 5.35
C ASN A 90 35.69 1.42 4.83
N VAL A 91 35.54 1.67 3.53
CA VAL A 91 34.26 1.56 2.80
C VAL A 91 34.42 0.55 1.66
N PHE A 92 33.41 -0.31 1.49
CA PHE A 92 33.43 -1.42 0.52
C PHE A 92 32.43 -1.19 -0.64
N GLU A 93 32.68 -1.86 -1.76
CA GLU A 93 31.76 -1.95 -2.92
C GLU A 93 30.38 -2.52 -2.57
N SER A 94 30.28 -3.25 -1.45
CA SER A 94 29.01 -3.79 -0.94
C SER A 94 28.10 -2.75 -0.28
N MET A 95 28.41 -1.45 -0.35
CA MET A 95 27.70 -0.38 0.37
C MET A 95 27.77 -0.50 1.90
N GLU A 96 28.81 -1.18 2.39
CA GLU A 96 29.09 -1.34 3.80
C GLU A 96 30.37 -0.58 4.17
N ALA A 97 30.49 -0.24 5.44
CA ALA A 97 31.68 0.34 6.02
C ALA A 97 32.17 -0.54 7.18
N SER A 98 33.48 -0.74 7.27
CA SER A 98 34.10 -1.19 8.51
C SER A 98 34.20 -0.01 9.45
N VAL A 99 33.75 -0.20 10.68
CA VAL A 99 33.75 0.85 11.70
C VAL A 99 34.31 0.35 13.01
N LEU A 100 35.15 1.18 13.63
CA LEU A 100 35.62 0.99 15.00
C LEU A 100 34.62 1.66 15.95
N ILE A 101 33.95 0.86 16.79
CA ILE A 101 33.02 1.40 17.78
C ILE A 101 33.84 2.07 18.90
N MET A 102 33.73 3.39 19.01
CA MET A 102 34.45 4.14 20.04
C MET A 102 33.68 4.13 21.36
N LYS A 103 32.37 4.41 21.31
CA LYS A 103 31.50 4.40 22.49
C LYS A 103 30.02 4.43 22.13
N ARG A 104 29.19 3.98 23.07
CA ARG A 104 27.75 4.19 23.03
C ARG A 104 27.39 5.63 23.39
N VAL A 105 26.46 6.23 22.66
CA VAL A 105 25.90 7.56 22.93
C VAL A 105 24.52 7.39 23.55
N SER A 106 24.35 7.77 24.82
CA SER A 106 23.03 7.81 25.45
C SER A 106 22.32 9.12 25.12
N SER A 107 21.12 9.03 24.58
CA SER A 107 20.22 10.18 24.47
C SER A 107 19.66 10.48 25.87
N LYS A 108 20.35 11.32 26.66
CA LYS A 108 19.67 11.99 27.78
C LYS A 108 18.78 13.07 27.19
N ILE A 109 17.51 12.72 26.95
CA ILE A 109 16.44 13.71 26.79
C ILE A 109 15.73 13.77 28.13
N ASN A 110 15.76 14.94 28.78
CA ASN A 110 15.05 15.21 30.03
C ASN A 110 13.59 14.76 29.94
N ASN A 111 13.17 13.92 30.89
CA ASN A 111 12.04 14.22 31.77
C ASN A 111 12.13 13.32 33.00
N ASN A 112 11.80 13.92 34.14
CA ASN A 112 11.85 13.34 35.48
C ASN A 112 11.23 11.94 35.54
N ASP A 113 12.05 10.94 35.83
CA ASP A 113 11.63 9.77 36.60
C ASP A 113 12.80 9.39 37.52
N HIS A 114 12.57 9.59 38.81
CA HIS A 114 13.30 8.90 39.86
C HIS A 114 12.86 7.44 39.80
N ASP A 115 13.73 6.54 39.36
CA ASP A 115 14.14 5.37 40.15
C ASP A 115 15.12 4.48 39.37
N ASP A 116 16.26 4.27 40.02
CA ASP A 116 16.86 2.96 40.26
C ASP A 116 16.97 1.99 39.07
N ASP A 117 18.11 2.03 38.37
CA ASP A 117 19.05 0.88 38.26
C ASP A 117 20.20 1.27 37.31
N LEU A 118 21.07 2.16 37.81
CA LEU A 118 22.36 2.45 37.18
C LEU A 118 23.42 1.45 37.68
N SER A 119 23.18 0.14 37.55
CA SER A 119 24.27 -0.83 37.57
C SER A 119 23.85 -2.18 36.96
N LYS A 120 24.67 -2.67 36.03
CA LYS A 120 24.61 -4.02 35.41
C LYS A 120 23.66 -4.13 34.22
N ASN A 121 24.08 -3.54 33.12
CA ASN A 121 24.25 -4.24 31.85
C ASN A 121 24.91 -3.27 30.88
N ASP A 122 26.22 -3.06 31.05
CA ASP A 122 27.11 -2.90 29.91
C ASP A 122 27.01 -4.22 29.11
N GLU A 123 25.88 -4.41 28.41
CA GLU A 123 25.73 -5.41 27.36
C GLU A 123 26.90 -5.15 26.43
N ILE A 124 27.86 -6.07 26.48
CA ILE A 124 29.17 -6.07 25.85
C ILE A 124 29.04 -5.46 24.46
N VAL A 125 29.37 -4.18 24.33
CA VAL A 125 29.77 -3.63 23.05
C VAL A 125 31.12 -4.29 22.84
N GLU A 126 31.20 -5.25 21.92
CA GLU A 126 32.50 -5.62 21.36
C GLU A 126 33.07 -4.31 20.80
N LEU A 127 33.97 -3.68 21.56
CA LEU A 127 34.81 -2.57 21.15
C LEU A 127 35.75 -3.16 20.09
N GLY A 128 35.22 -3.35 18.90
CA GLY A 128 35.82 -4.08 17.81
C GLY A 128 35.37 -3.49 16.49
N GLU A 129 36.13 -3.80 15.45
CA GLU A 129 35.78 -3.45 14.09
C GLU A 129 34.57 -4.28 13.65
N THR A 130 33.51 -3.62 13.20
CA THR A 130 32.30 -4.28 12.71
C THR A 130 31.89 -3.70 11.37
N LYS A 131 31.22 -4.51 10.55
CA LYS A 131 30.69 -4.05 9.26
C LYS A 131 29.27 -3.56 9.46
N VAL A 132 28.99 -2.37 8.94
CA VAL A 132 27.67 -1.72 9.02
C VAL A 132 27.28 -1.15 7.67
N PRO A 133 25.97 -1.10 7.35
CA PRO A 133 25.51 -0.47 6.12
C PRO A 133 25.84 1.03 6.12
N LEU A 134 26.37 1.54 5.01
CA LEU A 134 26.76 2.94 4.87
C LEU A 134 25.57 3.90 5.10
N ILE A 135 24.36 3.45 4.75
CA ILE A 135 23.10 4.20 4.93
C ILE A 135 22.80 4.52 6.41
N GLU A 136 23.34 3.74 7.35
CA GLU A 136 23.15 3.91 8.79
C GLU A 136 24.13 4.89 9.46
N LEU A 137 25.10 5.42 8.70
CA LEU A 137 26.17 6.29 9.20
C LEU A 137 25.90 7.78 8.97
N PHE A 138 25.92 8.57 10.04
CA PHE A 138 25.74 10.02 10.02
C PHE A 138 27.05 10.72 10.35
N VAL A 139 27.70 11.31 9.34
CA VAL A 139 29.02 11.94 9.48
C VAL A 139 28.98 13.13 10.46
N ILE A 140 29.95 13.17 11.37
CA ILE A 140 30.11 14.22 12.38
C ILE A 140 30.80 15.43 11.76
N SER A 141 30.21 16.61 11.93
CA SER A 141 30.76 17.90 11.51
C SER A 141 31.53 18.61 12.64
N GLY A 142 31.27 18.25 13.90
CA GLY A 142 31.83 18.95 15.05
C GLY A 142 33.37 18.96 15.15
N ASP A 143 34.02 17.92 14.63
CA ASP A 143 35.48 17.75 14.62
C ASP A 143 36.09 18.05 13.23
N ASP A 144 35.31 18.57 12.27
CA ASP A 144 35.69 18.77 10.86
C ASP A 144 35.64 20.25 10.47
N GLU A 145 36.45 21.09 11.12
CA GLU A 145 36.45 22.55 10.93
C GLU A 145 36.74 22.94 9.47
N ASP A 146 37.65 22.23 8.82
CA ASP A 146 38.05 22.45 7.42
C ASP A 146 37.08 21.84 6.40
N LYS A 147 36.00 21.18 6.87
CA LYS A 147 34.98 20.53 6.04
C LYS A 147 35.53 19.49 5.07
N PHE A 148 36.60 18.80 5.48
CA PHE A 148 37.25 17.77 4.67
C PHE A 148 36.27 16.63 4.34
N PHE A 149 35.36 16.31 5.27
CA PHE A 149 34.39 15.22 5.12
C PHE A 149 32.99 15.70 4.68
N TYR A 150 32.82 16.98 4.32
CA TYR A 150 31.53 17.51 3.86
C TYR A 150 31.02 16.77 2.61
N LYS A 151 31.90 16.50 1.63
CA LYS A 151 31.53 15.77 0.41
C LYS A 151 31.09 14.34 0.72
N THR A 152 31.84 13.63 1.58
CA THR A 152 31.48 12.29 2.09
C THR A 152 30.09 12.30 2.72
N ALA A 153 29.85 13.24 3.64
CA ALA A 153 28.56 13.37 4.31
C ALA A 153 27.42 13.64 3.33
N TYR A 154 27.65 14.51 2.36
CA TYR A 154 26.67 14.87 1.34
C TYR A 154 26.28 13.67 0.47
N ILE A 155 27.26 12.91 -0.01
CA ILE A 155 27.02 11.75 -0.88
C ILE A 155 26.32 10.62 -0.12
N ILE A 156 26.71 10.37 1.13
CA ILE A 156 26.00 9.40 1.98
C ILE A 156 24.54 9.82 2.18
N GLU A 157 24.25 11.12 2.32
CA GLU A 157 22.87 11.61 2.41
C GLU A 157 22.10 11.47 1.09
N VAL A 158 22.74 11.70 -0.07
CA VAL A 158 22.14 11.43 -1.39
C VAL A 158 21.81 9.94 -1.56
N TYR A 159 22.73 9.06 -1.20
CA TYR A 159 22.52 7.61 -1.19
C TYR A 159 21.36 7.21 -0.27
N ARG A 160 21.36 7.74 0.95
CA ARG A 160 20.27 7.52 1.92
C ARG A 160 18.92 8.00 1.41
N PHE A 161 18.87 9.20 0.81
CA PHE A 161 17.63 9.72 0.26
C PHE A 161 17.06 8.79 -0.82
N PHE A 162 17.92 8.26 -1.68
CA PHE A 162 17.50 7.35 -2.75
C PHE A 162 16.84 6.08 -2.19
N TYR A 163 17.56 5.33 -1.35
CA TYR A 163 17.06 4.03 -0.87
C TYR A 163 15.90 4.14 0.13
N LEU A 164 15.81 5.25 0.89
CA LEU A 164 14.69 5.45 1.82
C LEU A 164 13.43 6.04 1.16
N ASN A 165 13.55 6.78 0.06
CA ASN A 165 12.41 7.54 -0.50
C ASN A 165 12.06 7.16 -1.95
N LEU A 166 13.00 6.63 -2.73
CA LEU A 166 12.85 6.45 -4.18
C LEU A 166 12.93 4.98 -4.60
N TRP A 167 13.79 4.17 -3.98
CA TRP A 167 13.82 2.73 -4.21
C TRP A 167 12.52 2.08 -3.71
N ARG A 168 12.06 1.03 -4.39
CA ARG A 168 10.84 0.30 -4.02
C ARG A 168 11.12 -1.19 -3.85
N PRO A 169 10.35 -1.91 -3.01
CA PRO A 169 10.55 -3.35 -2.77
C PRO A 169 10.36 -4.27 -4.00
N TRP A 170 9.83 -3.74 -5.10
CA TRP A 170 9.60 -4.47 -6.35
C TRP A 170 10.59 -4.08 -7.47
N ASP A 171 11.53 -3.16 -7.23
CA ASP A 171 12.44 -2.73 -8.30
C ASP A 171 13.48 -3.79 -8.66
N ASP A 172 13.94 -4.63 -7.73
CA ASP A 172 14.88 -5.74 -7.96
C ASP A 172 14.19 -7.09 -8.24
N VAL A 173 12.87 -7.09 -8.41
CA VAL A 173 12.06 -8.31 -8.63
C VAL A 173 11.40 -8.30 -10.00
N ASP A 174 11.30 -7.13 -10.65
CA ASP A 174 10.45 -6.90 -11.81
C ASP A 174 11.15 -7.16 -13.14
N ASP A 175 11.24 -8.44 -13.53
CA ASP A 175 11.81 -8.94 -14.79
C ASP A 175 11.18 -8.37 -16.06
N GLN A 176 9.94 -7.84 -15.98
CA GLN A 176 9.16 -7.46 -17.18
C GLN A 176 9.63 -6.14 -17.82
N TYR A 177 10.42 -5.34 -17.09
CA TYR A 177 10.81 -3.99 -17.50
C TYR A 177 12.30 -3.70 -17.30
N HIS A 178 13.16 -4.72 -17.34
CA HIS A 178 14.60 -4.57 -17.11
C HIS A 178 15.31 -3.66 -18.14
N ASP A 179 14.80 -3.61 -19.38
CA ASP A 179 15.33 -2.75 -20.44
C ASP A 179 14.86 -1.28 -20.33
N GLU A 180 13.95 -0.96 -19.42
CA GLU A 180 13.49 0.42 -19.24
C GLU A 180 14.55 1.31 -18.58
N ILE A 181 14.67 2.54 -19.09
CA ILE A 181 15.55 3.55 -18.49
C ILE A 181 14.98 3.94 -17.12
N PHE A 182 15.66 3.52 -16.06
CA PHE A 182 15.22 3.71 -14.67
C PHE A 182 14.96 5.19 -14.34
N LEU A 183 15.85 6.07 -14.81
CA LEU A 183 15.79 7.51 -14.56
C LEU A 183 14.45 8.12 -14.99
N THR A 184 14.05 7.87 -16.25
CA THR A 184 12.87 8.50 -16.85
C THR A 184 11.56 7.92 -16.30
N HIS A 185 11.49 6.59 -16.18
CA HIS A 185 10.21 5.90 -15.95
C HIS A 185 9.90 5.67 -14.47
N ARG A 186 10.92 5.57 -13.60
CA ARG A 186 10.74 5.30 -12.17
C ARG A 186 11.20 6.45 -11.31
N PHE A 187 12.42 6.93 -11.53
CA PHE A 187 13.01 7.94 -10.65
C PHE A 187 12.28 9.29 -10.71
N ILE A 188 12.06 9.87 -11.89
CA ILE A 188 11.45 11.21 -12.00
C ILE A 188 10.05 11.26 -11.36
N PRO A 189 9.10 10.34 -11.65
CA PRO A 189 7.79 10.33 -10.99
C PRO A 189 7.88 10.24 -9.45
N ARG A 190 8.81 9.43 -8.94
CA ARG A 190 9.02 9.23 -7.49
C ARG A 190 9.64 10.45 -6.82
N LEU A 191 10.61 11.08 -7.48
CA LEU A 191 11.20 12.33 -7.00
C LEU A 191 10.13 13.42 -6.93
N ASN A 192 9.30 13.55 -7.96
CA ASN A 192 8.18 14.49 -7.98
C ASN A 192 7.25 14.25 -6.80
N PHE A 193 6.83 13.00 -6.61
CA PHE A 193 5.94 12.61 -5.53
C PHE A 193 6.53 12.92 -4.14
N ALA A 194 7.82 12.61 -3.91
CA ALA A 194 8.48 12.91 -2.64
C ALA A 194 8.48 14.41 -2.31
N PHE A 195 8.72 15.26 -3.31
CA PHE A 195 8.65 16.72 -3.13
C PHE A 195 7.22 17.24 -3.03
N ASP A 196 6.25 16.65 -3.73
CA ASP A 196 4.84 16.99 -3.58
C ASP A 196 4.34 16.74 -2.15
N ILE A 197 4.75 15.61 -1.54
CA ILE A 197 4.49 15.32 -0.12
C ILE A 197 5.14 16.38 0.76
N LYS A 198 6.45 16.64 0.58
CA LYS A 198 7.20 17.62 1.37
C LYS A 198 6.59 19.02 1.32
N ASN A 199 6.02 19.39 0.17
CA ASN A 199 5.39 20.67 -0.08
C ASN A 199 3.90 20.72 0.33
N ASN A 200 3.36 19.64 0.93
CA ASN A 200 1.95 19.50 1.34
C ASN A 200 0.94 19.68 0.18
N VAL A 201 1.30 19.21 -1.02
CA VAL A 201 0.43 19.25 -2.21
C VAL A 201 -0.54 18.06 -2.22
N ILE A 202 -0.17 16.96 -1.56
CA ILE A 202 -0.89 15.70 -1.61
C ILE A 202 -1.88 15.56 -0.44
N ASP A 203 -3.08 15.07 -0.73
CA ASP A 203 -4.08 14.74 0.29
C ASP A 203 -3.56 13.64 1.23
N ARG A 204 -3.78 13.82 2.53
CA ARG A 204 -3.41 12.86 3.58
C ARG A 204 -3.94 11.45 3.30
N LYS A 205 -5.11 11.30 2.68
CA LYS A 205 -5.68 10.01 2.29
C LYS A 205 -4.79 9.25 1.30
N ILE A 206 -4.18 9.96 0.36
CA ILE A 206 -3.25 9.36 -0.62
C ILE A 206 -1.92 9.03 0.06
N ILE A 207 -1.43 9.89 0.94
CA ILE A 207 -0.21 9.65 1.73
C ILE A 207 -0.38 8.38 2.58
N SER A 208 -1.50 8.23 3.30
CA SER A 208 -1.74 7.04 4.11
C SER A 208 -1.83 5.75 3.28
N ARG A 209 -2.33 5.83 2.04
CA ARG A 209 -2.33 4.67 1.12
C ARG A 209 -0.95 4.31 0.65
N TYR A 210 -0.16 5.31 0.25
CA TYR A 210 1.24 5.15 -0.07
C TYR A 210 1.99 4.44 1.07
N GLU A 211 1.85 4.94 2.30
CA GLU A 211 2.50 4.38 3.49
C GLU A 211 2.08 2.92 3.73
N SER A 212 0.78 2.60 3.60
CA SER A 212 0.27 1.21 3.72
C SER A 212 0.88 0.30 2.68
N ILE A 213 0.88 0.73 1.40
CA ILE A 213 1.43 -0.05 0.29
C ILE A 213 2.91 -0.33 0.49
N ILE A 214 3.69 0.69 0.85
CA ILE A 214 5.14 0.53 1.08
C ILE A 214 5.40 -0.41 2.25
N SER A 215 4.68 -0.25 3.37
CA SER A 215 4.85 -1.12 4.53
C SER A 215 4.51 -2.58 4.21
N GLU A 216 3.42 -2.84 3.49
CA GLU A 216 3.01 -4.18 3.10
C GLU A 216 3.98 -4.80 2.10
N ALA A 217 4.44 -4.02 1.11
CA ALA A 217 5.42 -4.46 0.13
C ALA A 217 6.79 -4.77 0.75
N GLN A 218 7.23 -3.98 1.75
CA GLN A 218 8.45 -4.27 2.52
C GLN A 218 8.31 -5.61 3.26
N SER A 219 7.19 -5.86 3.93
CA SER A 219 6.95 -7.15 4.59
C SER A 219 6.95 -8.32 3.62
N ILE A 220 6.44 -8.13 2.40
CA ILE A 220 6.46 -9.16 1.36
C ILE A 220 7.90 -9.42 0.91
N LYS A 221 8.67 -8.36 0.63
CA LYS A 221 10.06 -8.46 0.23
C LYS A 221 10.90 -9.19 1.27
N GLU A 222 10.74 -8.86 2.55
CA GLU A 222 11.39 -9.59 3.65
C GLU A 222 11.04 -11.09 3.67
N SER A 223 9.77 -11.45 3.39
CA SER A 223 9.37 -12.84 3.26
C SER A 223 9.99 -13.52 2.04
N MET A 224 10.09 -12.83 0.91
CA MET A 224 10.74 -13.36 -0.30
C MET A 224 12.23 -13.60 -0.08
N ASP A 225 12.93 -12.66 0.56
CA ASP A 225 14.36 -12.80 0.86
C ASP A 225 14.63 -13.95 1.86
N LYS A 226 13.70 -14.20 2.81
CA LYS A 226 13.75 -15.39 3.68
C LYS A 226 13.61 -16.68 2.90
N LEU A 227 12.67 -16.76 1.95
CA LEU A 227 12.49 -17.95 1.10
C LEU A 227 13.75 -18.22 0.26
N LYS A 228 14.35 -17.17 -0.33
CA LYS A 228 15.64 -17.31 -1.06
C LYS A 228 16.73 -17.88 -0.17
N LEU A 229 16.88 -17.35 1.05
CA LEU A 229 17.90 -17.81 1.99
C LEU A 229 17.69 -19.28 2.43
N ILE A 230 16.44 -19.72 2.58
CA ILE A 230 16.11 -21.12 2.89
C ILE A 230 16.54 -22.02 1.73
N SER A 231 16.12 -21.67 0.50
CA SER A 231 16.48 -22.42 -0.70
C SER A 231 18.01 -22.52 -0.90
N GLU A 232 18.75 -21.43 -0.68
CA GLU A 232 20.21 -21.43 -0.77
C GLU A 232 20.89 -22.33 0.27
N LYS A 233 20.33 -22.45 1.47
CA LYS A 233 20.85 -23.34 2.52
C LYS A 233 20.54 -24.80 2.24
N GLU A 234 19.34 -25.09 1.76
CA GLU A 234 18.92 -26.46 1.41
C GLU A 234 19.72 -27.02 0.23
N GLN A 235 20.05 -26.17 -0.76
CA GLN A 235 20.98 -26.53 -1.84
C GLN A 235 22.40 -26.84 -1.34
N GLN A 236 22.80 -26.32 -0.19
CA GLN A 236 24.10 -26.61 0.43
C GLN A 236 24.07 -27.86 1.34
N GLU A 237 22.88 -28.31 1.78
CA GLU A 237 22.75 -29.35 2.82
C GLU A 237 22.34 -30.75 2.32
N GLU A 238 21.78 -30.97 1.11
CA GLU A 238 21.39 -32.32 0.66
C GLU A 238 22.02 -32.83 -0.65
N ILE A 239 23.04 -33.69 -0.47
CA ILE A 239 23.08 -35.00 -1.12
C ILE A 239 22.01 -35.84 -0.40
N HIS A 240 20.81 -36.02 -0.95
CA HIS A 240 20.01 -37.25 -0.93
C HIS A 240 18.68 -37.00 -1.67
N GLN A 241 18.45 -37.78 -2.74
CA GLN A 241 17.24 -37.75 -3.56
C GLN A 241 16.09 -38.42 -2.79
N ASP A 242 14.97 -37.70 -2.58
CA ASP A 242 13.60 -38.22 -2.83
C ASP A 242 12.43 -37.23 -2.52
N ASP A 243 12.65 -35.97 -2.13
CA ASP A 243 11.54 -35.01 -1.87
C ASP A 243 11.50 -33.82 -2.86
N ASP A 244 11.18 -34.10 -4.13
CA ASP A 244 10.95 -33.07 -5.18
C ASP A 244 9.68 -32.20 -4.92
N TYR A 245 8.79 -32.64 -4.02
CA TYR A 245 7.53 -31.96 -3.72
C TYR A 245 7.67 -30.71 -2.81
N LEU A 246 8.76 -30.57 -2.04
CA LEU A 246 8.94 -29.38 -1.18
C LEU A 246 9.39 -28.14 -1.99
N ASN A 247 10.23 -28.32 -3.02
CA ASN A 247 10.72 -27.23 -3.86
C ASN A 247 9.61 -26.54 -4.68
N GLU A 248 8.54 -27.27 -5.04
CA GLU A 248 7.40 -26.71 -5.77
C GLU A 248 6.56 -25.75 -4.90
N ILE A 249 6.45 -26.02 -3.59
CA ILE A 249 5.64 -25.22 -2.66
C ILE A 249 6.29 -23.85 -2.41
N ASP A 250 7.61 -23.82 -2.20
CA ASP A 250 8.35 -22.55 -1.99
C ASP A 250 8.41 -21.70 -3.26
N SER A 251 8.56 -22.34 -4.43
CA SER A 251 8.48 -21.65 -5.73
C SER A 251 7.09 -21.07 -5.98
N MET A 252 6.03 -21.79 -5.62
CA MET A 252 4.64 -21.32 -5.74
C MET A 252 4.34 -20.17 -4.77
N GLU A 253 4.82 -20.24 -3.53
CA GLU A 253 4.67 -19.15 -2.57
C GLU A 253 5.47 -17.92 -3.00
N TYR A 254 6.71 -18.08 -3.48
CA TYR A 254 7.50 -16.99 -4.06
C TYR A 254 6.76 -16.33 -5.22
N TRP A 255 6.22 -17.11 -6.15
CA TRP A 255 5.40 -16.60 -7.26
C TRP A 255 4.16 -15.85 -6.78
N ARG A 256 3.46 -16.37 -5.75
CA ARG A 256 2.31 -15.71 -5.15
C ARG A 256 2.67 -14.36 -4.52
N LEU A 257 3.84 -14.26 -3.91
CA LEU A 257 4.37 -13.01 -3.37
C LEU A 257 4.76 -12.03 -4.49
N THR A 258 5.35 -12.50 -5.59
CA THR A 258 5.63 -11.69 -6.79
C THR A 258 4.35 -11.08 -7.34
N LEU A 259 3.29 -11.88 -7.54
CA LEU A 259 1.99 -11.38 -8.01
C LEU A 259 1.38 -10.33 -7.07
N LYS A 260 1.63 -10.42 -5.76
CA LYS A 260 1.20 -9.38 -4.81
C LYS A 260 2.01 -8.09 -5.00
N LEU A 261 3.33 -8.18 -5.17
CA LEU A 261 4.18 -7.00 -5.45
C LEU A 261 3.77 -6.30 -6.74
N GLU A 262 3.45 -7.04 -7.81
CA GLU A 262 2.96 -6.47 -9.07
C GLU A 262 1.67 -5.66 -8.87
N LYS A 263 0.74 -6.14 -8.02
CA LYS A 263 -0.45 -5.37 -7.64
C LYS A 263 -0.07 -4.05 -6.99
N TYR A 264 0.81 -4.06 -5.98
CA TYR A 264 1.27 -2.84 -5.31
C TYR A 264 1.99 -1.89 -6.24
N GLN A 265 2.83 -2.39 -7.14
CA GLN A 265 3.49 -1.59 -8.16
C GLN A 265 2.47 -0.89 -9.07
N ARG A 266 1.46 -1.61 -9.55
CA ARG A 266 0.38 -1.03 -10.35
C ARG A 266 -0.35 0.07 -9.60
N ALA A 267 -0.67 -0.15 -8.33
CA ALA A 267 -1.30 0.85 -7.48
C ALA A 267 -0.42 2.10 -7.30
N MET A 268 0.87 1.90 -7.12
CA MET A 268 1.83 3.00 -7.00
C MET A 268 1.97 3.84 -8.26
N ARG A 269 1.79 3.28 -9.45
CA ARG A 269 1.77 4.08 -10.71
C ARG A 269 0.67 5.15 -10.68
N PHE A 270 -0.48 4.88 -10.07
CA PHE A 270 -1.55 5.87 -9.89
C PHE A 270 -1.19 6.92 -8.85
N ILE A 271 -0.59 6.51 -7.73
CA ILE A 271 -0.21 7.41 -6.64
C ILE A 271 0.94 8.35 -7.05
N GLU A 272 1.94 7.85 -7.77
CA GLU A 272 3.12 8.64 -8.14
C GLU A 272 2.82 9.61 -9.29
N ASN A 273 1.91 9.25 -10.21
CA ASN A 273 1.52 10.11 -11.33
C ASN A 273 0.49 11.18 -10.91
N PRO A 274 0.83 12.48 -10.97
CA PRO A 274 -0.06 13.59 -10.59
C PRO A 274 -1.44 13.57 -11.25
N GLU A 275 -1.51 13.14 -12.51
CA GLU A 275 -2.76 13.13 -13.31
C GLU A 275 -3.68 11.96 -12.91
N LEU A 276 -3.11 10.86 -12.45
CA LEU A 276 -3.84 9.62 -12.13
C LEU A 276 -4.23 9.52 -10.66
N ARG A 277 -3.62 10.28 -9.75
CA ARG A 277 -3.86 10.22 -8.30
C ARG A 277 -5.33 10.25 -7.92
N ASN A 278 -6.10 11.13 -8.56
CA ASN A 278 -7.52 11.32 -8.27
C ASN A 278 -8.39 10.13 -8.74
N LEU A 279 -7.87 9.31 -9.65
CA LEU A 279 -8.52 8.13 -10.20
C LEU A 279 -8.19 6.84 -9.41
N TYR A 280 -7.30 6.91 -8.42
CA TYR A 280 -6.94 5.75 -7.59
C TYR A 280 -8.18 5.07 -6.98
N ASP A 281 -9.11 5.86 -6.46
CA ASP A 281 -10.35 5.33 -5.84
C ASP A 281 -11.32 4.69 -6.82
N GLU A 282 -11.23 5.04 -8.09
CA GLU A 282 -12.09 4.52 -9.14
C GLU A 282 -11.55 3.22 -9.74
N PHE A 283 -10.23 3.12 -9.90
CA PHE A 283 -9.62 2.00 -10.65
C PHE A 283 -8.80 1.03 -9.79
N VAL A 284 -8.40 1.40 -8.57
CA VAL A 284 -7.39 0.66 -7.80
C VAL A 284 -7.85 0.30 -6.40
N ALA A 285 -8.53 1.21 -5.69
CA ALA A 285 -8.86 1.01 -4.27
C ALA A 285 -9.62 -0.30 -3.96
N GLU A 286 -10.41 -0.78 -4.91
CA GLU A 286 -11.19 -2.02 -4.78
C GLU A 286 -10.30 -3.28 -4.69
N GLU A 287 -9.14 -3.29 -5.36
CA GLU A 287 -8.19 -4.42 -5.36
C GLU A 287 -7.51 -4.61 -3.98
N PHE A 288 -7.39 -3.53 -3.20
CA PHE A 288 -6.72 -3.53 -1.88
C PHE A 288 -7.71 -3.56 -0.71
N ASP A 289 -8.97 -3.20 -0.96
CA ASP A 289 -10.04 -3.35 0.03
C ASP A 289 -10.24 -4.85 0.39
N GLU A 290 -9.82 -5.81 -0.46
CA GLU A 290 -9.98 -7.26 -0.27
C GLU A 290 -9.51 -7.80 1.10
N ILE A 291 -8.56 -7.11 1.77
CA ILE A 291 -7.99 -7.55 3.05
C ILE A 291 -8.96 -7.31 4.23
N ASN A 292 -9.90 -6.37 4.11
CA ASN A 292 -10.95 -6.22 5.12
C ASN A 292 -12.12 -7.18 4.83
N SER A 293 -12.10 -8.31 5.53
CA SER A 293 -13.17 -9.32 5.63
C SER A 293 -14.48 -8.81 6.27
N GLU A 294 -14.63 -7.50 6.45
CA GLU A 294 -15.88 -6.92 6.93
C GLU A 294 -16.89 -6.83 5.79
N ARG A 295 -18.00 -7.58 5.89
CA ARG A 295 -19.13 -7.49 4.97
C ARG A 295 -19.69 -6.07 4.98
N VAL A 296 -19.81 -5.48 3.80
CA VAL A 296 -20.28 -4.10 3.59
C VAL A 296 -21.71 -4.11 3.05
N LEU A 297 -22.49 -3.11 3.44
CA LEU A 297 -23.81 -2.83 2.89
C LEU A 297 -23.68 -1.75 1.80
N HIS A 298 -24.12 -2.06 0.59
CA HIS A 298 -24.13 -1.12 -0.53
C HIS A 298 -25.55 -0.56 -0.66
N LEU A 299 -25.75 0.72 -0.38
CA LEU A 299 -27.04 1.39 -0.53
C LEU A 299 -27.07 2.17 -1.85
N VAL A 300 -28.02 1.85 -2.73
CA VAL A 300 -28.16 2.45 -4.06
C VAL A 300 -29.37 3.37 -4.10
N SER A 301 -29.14 4.64 -4.42
CA SER A 301 -30.20 5.62 -4.59
C SER A 301 -29.93 6.53 -5.79
N ASN A 302 -30.92 6.62 -6.66
CA ASN A 302 -30.99 7.55 -7.79
C ASN A 302 -31.96 8.71 -7.51
N SER A 303 -32.41 8.85 -6.26
CA SER A 303 -33.52 9.70 -5.86
C SER A 303 -33.02 10.93 -5.09
N ASP A 304 -33.92 11.86 -4.79
CA ASP A 304 -33.63 12.98 -3.89
C ASP A 304 -33.32 12.54 -2.44
N PHE A 305 -32.82 13.50 -1.65
CA PHE A 305 -32.47 13.26 -0.25
C PHE A 305 -33.68 12.82 0.60
N GLU A 306 -34.90 13.26 0.26
CA GLU A 306 -36.09 12.88 1.02
C GLU A 306 -36.36 11.37 0.86
N SER A 307 -36.31 10.87 -0.37
CA SER A 307 -36.44 9.45 -0.69
C SER A 307 -35.32 8.62 -0.07
N LEU A 308 -34.08 9.10 -0.16
CA LEU A 308 -32.93 8.46 0.52
C LEU A 308 -33.15 8.37 2.04
N SER A 309 -33.63 9.44 2.68
CA SER A 309 -33.83 9.47 4.13
C SER A 309 -34.89 8.46 4.59
N LYS A 310 -35.97 8.30 3.82
CA LYS A 310 -37.03 7.31 4.06
C LYS A 310 -36.50 5.89 3.88
N ALA A 311 -35.71 5.65 2.84
CA ALA A 311 -35.09 4.36 2.59
C ALA A 311 -34.11 3.97 3.71
N ILE A 312 -33.27 4.90 4.19
CA ILE A 312 -32.36 4.65 5.33
C ILE A 312 -33.15 4.33 6.60
N ALA A 313 -34.23 5.06 6.87
CA ALA A 313 -35.09 4.79 8.03
C ALA A 313 -35.69 3.38 7.97
N LYS A 314 -36.24 2.98 6.81
CA LYS A 314 -36.77 1.62 6.59
C LYS A 314 -35.69 0.55 6.70
N LEU A 315 -34.52 0.78 6.10
CA LEU A 315 -33.37 -0.10 6.15
C LEU A 315 -33.01 -0.44 7.60
N GLY A 316 -33.01 0.56 8.50
CA GLY A 316 -32.73 0.34 9.93
C GLY A 316 -33.66 -0.68 10.59
N PHE A 317 -34.94 -0.74 10.19
CA PHE A 317 -35.92 -1.72 10.67
C PHE A 317 -35.80 -3.08 9.97
N THR A 318 -35.39 -3.12 8.71
CA THR A 318 -35.29 -4.35 7.92
C THR A 318 -34.03 -5.16 8.23
N LEU A 319 -32.93 -4.51 8.63
CA LEU A 319 -31.66 -5.18 8.90
C LEU A 319 -31.71 -6.04 10.18
N THR A 320 -30.92 -7.11 10.20
CA THR A 320 -30.64 -7.89 11.42
C THR A 320 -29.72 -7.10 12.35
N GLU A 321 -29.66 -7.48 13.64
CA GLU A 321 -28.76 -6.85 14.62
C GLU A 321 -27.29 -6.88 14.17
N GLU A 322 -26.87 -7.97 13.53
CA GLU A 322 -25.51 -8.11 13.00
C GLU A 322 -25.25 -7.13 11.85
N LYS A 323 -26.16 -7.07 10.86
CA LYS A 323 -26.01 -6.16 9.71
C LYS A 323 -26.14 -4.69 10.07
N ARG A 324 -26.81 -4.34 11.17
CA ARG A 324 -26.88 -2.94 11.67
C ARG A 324 -25.51 -2.35 12.03
N LYS A 325 -24.52 -3.20 12.32
CA LYS A 325 -23.15 -2.77 12.65
C LYS A 325 -22.23 -2.69 11.44
N SER A 326 -22.69 -3.18 10.27
CA SER A 326 -21.91 -3.16 9.04
C SER A 326 -21.72 -1.74 8.52
N LYS A 327 -20.57 -1.51 7.88
CA LYS A 327 -20.31 -0.25 7.16
C LYS A 327 -21.26 -0.13 5.96
N VAL A 328 -21.69 1.10 5.69
CA VAL A 328 -22.58 1.42 4.55
C VAL A 328 -21.80 2.23 3.51
N LYS A 329 -21.78 1.77 2.25
CA LYS A 329 -21.27 2.51 1.09
C LYS A 329 -22.47 2.99 0.24
N LEU A 330 -22.50 4.28 -0.11
CA LEU A 330 -23.54 4.87 -0.95
C LEU A 330 -23.14 4.85 -2.43
N HIS A 331 -24.07 4.51 -3.31
CA HIS A 331 -23.88 4.49 -4.77
C HIS A 331 -25.04 5.19 -5.48
N ASP A 332 -24.73 5.85 -6.58
CA ASP A 332 -25.68 6.54 -7.45
C ASP A 332 -26.30 5.61 -8.52
N SER A 333 -25.71 4.44 -8.76
CA SER A 333 -26.25 3.43 -9.68
C SER A 333 -26.03 2.01 -9.19
N PHE A 334 -26.88 1.09 -9.67
CA PHE A 334 -26.77 -0.33 -9.38
C PHE A 334 -25.49 -0.95 -9.97
N GLN A 335 -25.05 -0.50 -11.15
CA GLN A 335 -23.80 -0.96 -11.79
C GLN A 335 -22.59 -0.74 -10.90
N LYS A 336 -22.47 0.47 -10.34
CA LYS A 336 -21.36 0.82 -9.46
C LYS A 336 -21.40 0.02 -8.17
N ALA A 337 -22.60 -0.28 -7.65
CA ALA A 337 -22.73 -1.15 -6.49
C ALA A 337 -22.29 -2.60 -6.80
N LEU A 338 -22.66 -3.15 -7.96
CA LEU A 338 -22.24 -4.48 -8.40
C LEU A 338 -20.72 -4.57 -8.60
N SER A 339 -20.11 -3.58 -9.27
CA SER A 339 -18.66 -3.54 -9.47
C SER A 339 -17.93 -3.51 -8.13
N ARG A 340 -18.40 -2.66 -7.20
CA ARG A 340 -17.78 -2.42 -5.87
C ARG A 340 -18.05 -3.49 -4.82
N SER A 341 -19.04 -4.34 -5.02
CA SER A 341 -19.40 -5.39 -4.06
C SER A 341 -18.37 -6.52 -4.07
N LYS A 342 -18.23 -7.23 -2.95
CA LYS A 342 -17.45 -8.48 -2.84
C LYS A 342 -18.36 -9.65 -2.50
N SER A 343 -17.83 -10.86 -2.69
CA SER A 343 -18.54 -12.08 -2.28
C SER A 343 -18.82 -12.05 -0.76
N GLY A 344 -20.10 -12.10 -0.39
CA GLY A 344 -20.60 -11.97 0.98
C GLY A 344 -21.24 -10.61 1.30
N ASP A 345 -21.11 -9.61 0.42
CA ASP A 345 -21.73 -8.29 0.62
C ASP A 345 -23.24 -8.31 0.32
N SER A 346 -23.91 -7.22 0.72
CA SER A 346 -25.34 -7.03 0.46
C SER A 346 -25.61 -5.69 -0.21
N ILE A 347 -26.42 -5.70 -1.27
CA ILE A 347 -26.84 -4.53 -2.04
C ILE A 347 -28.31 -4.24 -1.74
N TYR A 348 -28.60 -3.02 -1.33
CA TYR A 348 -29.93 -2.52 -1.00
C TYR A 348 -30.34 -1.42 -1.98
N LEU A 349 -31.47 -1.62 -2.64
CA LEU A 349 -31.98 -0.72 -3.67
C LEU A 349 -33.13 0.13 -3.12
N CYS A 350 -33.01 1.45 -3.21
CA CYS A 350 -34.12 2.38 -2.95
C CYS A 350 -35.20 2.27 -4.05
N ALA A 351 -36.43 2.72 -3.75
CA ALA A 351 -37.49 2.78 -4.75
C ALA A 351 -37.06 3.55 -6.01
N GLY A 352 -37.65 3.16 -7.14
CA GLY A 352 -37.40 3.74 -8.45
C GLY A 352 -36.86 2.73 -9.46
N THR A 353 -36.49 3.26 -10.61
CA THR A 353 -36.00 2.49 -11.75
C THR A 353 -34.49 2.56 -11.84
N HIS A 354 -33.83 1.42 -11.67
CA HIS A 354 -32.39 1.23 -11.80
C HIS A 354 -32.12 0.64 -13.19
N VAL A 355 -31.75 1.50 -14.15
CA VAL A 355 -31.40 1.07 -15.51
C VAL A 355 -29.98 0.54 -15.52
N GLN A 356 -29.79 -0.62 -16.13
CA GLN A 356 -28.53 -1.36 -16.10
C GLN A 356 -28.23 -1.96 -17.49
N GLU A 357 -26.94 -1.99 -17.85
CA GLU A 357 -26.43 -2.80 -18.96
C GLU A 357 -26.43 -4.30 -18.60
N LEU A 358 -25.67 -5.13 -19.33
CA LEU A 358 -25.48 -6.53 -18.97
C LEU A 358 -24.95 -6.64 -17.53
N SER A 359 -25.66 -7.39 -16.69
CA SER A 359 -25.26 -7.65 -15.30
C SER A 359 -24.53 -8.99 -15.23
N TRP A 360 -23.20 -8.95 -15.25
CA TRP A 360 -22.36 -10.13 -15.05
C TRP A 360 -22.06 -10.33 -13.56
N ILE A 361 -22.62 -11.38 -12.94
CA ILE A 361 -22.55 -11.61 -11.50
C ILE A 361 -21.80 -12.91 -11.19
N GLU A 362 -20.59 -12.77 -10.64
CA GLU A 362 -19.70 -13.88 -10.23
C GLU A 362 -19.41 -13.89 -8.72
N LYS A 363 -20.18 -13.11 -7.96
CA LYS A 363 -19.98 -12.90 -6.53
C LYS A 363 -21.20 -13.44 -5.78
N ASN A 364 -20.99 -14.09 -4.63
CA ASN A 364 -22.09 -14.50 -3.76
C ASN A 364 -22.67 -13.25 -3.09
N LEU A 365 -23.88 -12.83 -3.48
CA LEU A 365 -24.45 -11.55 -3.04
C LEU A 365 -25.88 -11.71 -2.55
N GLU A 366 -26.29 -10.78 -1.68
CA GLU A 366 -27.69 -10.54 -1.36
C GLU A 366 -28.14 -9.20 -1.93
N ILE A 367 -29.12 -9.20 -2.84
CA ILE A 367 -29.68 -8.02 -3.49
C ILE A 367 -31.12 -7.86 -3.01
N TYR A 368 -31.45 -6.71 -2.43
CA TYR A 368 -32.73 -6.48 -1.77
C TYR A 368 -33.35 -5.13 -2.13
N GLY A 369 -34.60 -5.14 -2.60
CA GLY A 369 -35.42 -3.94 -2.72
C GLY A 369 -35.99 -3.51 -1.38
N ILE A 370 -35.62 -2.32 -0.90
CA ILE A 370 -36.06 -1.78 0.40
C ILE A 370 -37.57 -1.51 0.39
N GLU A 371 -38.09 -1.12 -0.77
CA GLU A 371 -39.46 -0.64 -0.95
C GLU A 371 -40.16 -1.43 -2.07
N PRO A 372 -41.51 -1.44 -2.12
CA PRO A 372 -42.25 -2.24 -3.10
C PRO A 372 -42.03 -1.83 -4.57
N ASP A 373 -41.66 -0.58 -4.84
CA ASP A 373 -41.50 -0.03 -6.19
C ASP A 373 -40.02 0.03 -6.62
N VAL A 374 -39.31 -1.08 -6.48
CA VAL A 374 -37.93 -1.21 -6.94
C VAL A 374 -37.91 -1.98 -8.26
N LYS A 375 -37.43 -1.33 -9.32
CA LYS A 375 -37.34 -1.90 -10.67
C LYS A 375 -35.89 -1.95 -11.13
N ILE A 376 -35.43 -3.11 -11.58
CA ILE A 376 -34.15 -3.29 -12.28
C ILE A 376 -34.49 -3.46 -13.76
N CYS A 377 -34.08 -2.50 -14.57
CA CYS A 377 -34.48 -2.39 -15.96
C CYS A 377 -33.29 -2.55 -16.90
N SER A 378 -33.47 -3.28 -17.99
CA SER A 378 -32.43 -3.36 -19.02
C SER A 378 -32.30 -2.06 -19.80
N SER A 379 -31.07 -1.69 -20.11
CA SER A 379 -30.72 -0.61 -21.04
C SER A 379 -30.82 -1.09 -22.49
N HIS A 380 -30.78 -0.15 -23.43
CA HIS A 380 -30.76 -0.43 -24.87
C HIS A 380 -29.52 -1.22 -25.33
N ASP A 381 -28.45 -1.23 -24.53
CA ASP A 381 -27.12 -1.75 -24.91
C ASP A 381 -26.80 -3.14 -24.30
N CYS A 382 -27.80 -3.85 -23.77
CA CYS A 382 -27.62 -5.14 -23.08
C CYS A 382 -27.30 -6.35 -23.98
N GLY A 383 -27.26 -6.22 -25.31
CA GLY A 383 -27.06 -7.36 -26.22
C GLY A 383 -28.21 -8.37 -26.14
N ASP A 384 -27.92 -9.67 -26.14
CA ASP A 384 -28.93 -10.76 -26.17
C ASP A 384 -29.30 -11.30 -24.77
N LEU A 385 -28.58 -10.88 -23.72
CA LEU A 385 -28.72 -11.39 -22.35
C LEU A 385 -28.73 -10.24 -21.35
N PHE A 386 -29.66 -10.23 -20.39
CA PHE A 386 -29.68 -9.17 -19.38
C PHE A 386 -28.85 -9.49 -18.12
N ILE A 387 -29.05 -10.66 -17.51
CA ILE A 387 -28.36 -11.06 -16.27
C ILE A 387 -27.66 -12.39 -16.48
N PHE A 388 -26.33 -12.39 -16.36
CA PHE A 388 -25.50 -13.60 -16.38
C PHE A 388 -25.06 -13.94 -14.95
N VAL A 389 -25.31 -15.17 -14.50
CA VAL A 389 -24.98 -15.63 -13.15
C VAL A 389 -24.02 -16.82 -13.21
N ASN A 390 -22.86 -16.68 -12.60
CA ASN A 390 -21.82 -17.71 -12.51
C ASN A 390 -21.15 -17.63 -11.13
N VAL A 391 -21.84 -18.14 -10.10
CA VAL A 391 -21.40 -18.01 -8.70
C VAL A 391 -21.01 -19.36 -8.11
N THR A 392 -20.05 -19.37 -7.17
CA THR A 392 -19.62 -20.61 -6.50
C THR A 392 -20.59 -21.07 -5.42
N GLY A 393 -21.35 -20.15 -4.83
CA GLY A 393 -22.33 -20.41 -3.78
C GLY A 393 -23.71 -19.92 -4.17
N THR A 394 -24.20 -18.89 -3.49
CA THR A 394 -25.59 -18.42 -3.62
C THR A 394 -25.65 -16.95 -4.01
N LEU A 395 -26.49 -16.64 -5.00
CA LEU A 395 -26.97 -15.30 -5.31
C LEU A 395 -28.44 -15.21 -4.89
N LYS A 396 -28.75 -14.34 -3.93
CA LYS A 396 -30.12 -14.09 -3.49
C LYS A 396 -30.58 -12.73 -3.98
N ILE A 397 -31.71 -12.69 -4.68
CA ILE A 397 -32.37 -11.46 -5.11
C ILE A 397 -33.77 -11.44 -4.51
N SER A 398 -34.15 -10.34 -3.87
CA SER A 398 -35.40 -10.24 -3.14
C SER A 398 -36.11 -8.91 -3.30
N ASN A 399 -37.45 -8.94 -3.33
CA ASN A 399 -38.31 -7.75 -3.34
C ASN A 399 -38.03 -6.77 -4.49
N VAL A 400 -37.77 -7.28 -5.70
CA VAL A 400 -37.51 -6.44 -6.88
C VAL A 400 -38.35 -6.88 -8.08
N THR A 401 -38.64 -5.91 -8.95
CA THR A 401 -39.17 -6.18 -10.30
C THR A 401 -38.04 -6.12 -11.30
N ILE A 402 -37.73 -7.23 -11.98
CA ILE A 402 -36.76 -7.28 -13.07
C ILE A 402 -37.54 -7.13 -14.37
N LYS A 403 -37.32 -6.01 -15.08
CA LYS A 403 -38.09 -5.65 -16.27
C LYS A 403 -37.22 -5.58 -17.52
N ALA A 404 -37.61 -6.31 -18.56
CA ALA A 404 -37.04 -6.19 -19.89
C ALA A 404 -37.70 -5.02 -20.64
N ILE A 405 -36.91 -4.04 -21.11
CA ILE A 405 -37.42 -2.92 -21.91
C ILE A 405 -37.18 -3.13 -23.42
N HIS A 406 -36.21 -3.97 -23.79
CA HIS A 406 -35.80 -4.22 -25.19
C HIS A 406 -35.78 -5.71 -25.53
N HIS A 407 -35.60 -6.03 -26.82
CA HIS A 407 -35.51 -7.41 -27.33
C HIS A 407 -34.28 -8.12 -26.78
N PHE A 408 -34.49 -9.27 -26.14
CA PHE A 408 -33.43 -10.15 -25.63
C PHE A 408 -33.77 -11.59 -25.95
N ASP A 409 -32.77 -12.40 -26.27
CA ASP A 409 -32.94 -13.84 -26.34
C ASP A 409 -33.26 -14.42 -24.97
N GLN A 410 -32.70 -13.84 -23.89
CA GLN A 410 -32.82 -14.39 -22.55
C GLN A 410 -32.70 -13.33 -21.45
N LEU A 411 -33.54 -13.43 -20.42
CA LEU A 411 -33.52 -12.46 -19.31
C LEU A 411 -32.45 -12.81 -18.27
N ILE A 412 -32.43 -14.07 -17.81
CA ILE A 412 -31.45 -14.55 -16.83
C ILE A 412 -30.83 -15.86 -17.32
N PHE A 413 -29.51 -15.90 -17.42
CA PHE A 413 -28.74 -17.11 -17.70
C PHE A 413 -27.93 -17.53 -16.48
N LEU A 414 -28.26 -18.70 -15.92
CA LEU A 414 -27.59 -19.28 -14.77
C LEU A 414 -26.63 -20.39 -15.23
N LYS A 415 -25.33 -20.08 -15.23
CA LYS A 415 -24.27 -21.02 -15.61
C LYS A 415 -23.91 -21.99 -14.49
N SER A 416 -23.70 -21.48 -13.28
CA SER A 416 -23.28 -22.27 -12.11
C SER A 416 -23.76 -21.62 -10.81
N GLY A 417 -23.85 -22.42 -9.74
CA GLY A 417 -24.26 -21.96 -8.41
C GLY A 417 -25.76 -22.00 -8.16
N HIS A 418 -26.20 -21.29 -7.12
CA HIS A 418 -27.59 -21.27 -6.66
C HIS A 418 -28.20 -19.86 -6.74
N LEU A 419 -29.20 -19.67 -7.59
CA LEU A 419 -29.99 -18.45 -7.67
C LEU A 419 -31.29 -18.59 -6.87
N ILE A 420 -31.51 -17.70 -5.91
CA ILE A 420 -32.74 -17.60 -5.12
C ILE A 420 -33.46 -16.30 -5.49
N LEU A 421 -34.66 -16.40 -6.04
CA LEU A 421 -35.55 -15.26 -6.29
C LEU A 421 -36.71 -15.29 -5.29
N GLU A 422 -36.74 -14.32 -4.38
CA GLU A 422 -37.74 -14.24 -3.31
C GLU A 422 -38.59 -12.98 -3.43
N ASN A 423 -39.91 -13.13 -3.59
CA ASN A 423 -40.85 -12.03 -3.83
C ASN A 423 -40.44 -11.15 -5.02
N CYS A 424 -39.88 -11.74 -6.07
CA CYS A 424 -39.47 -11.03 -7.27
C CYS A 424 -40.56 -11.08 -8.35
N VAL A 425 -40.63 -10.05 -9.18
CA VAL A 425 -41.49 -10.03 -10.36
C VAL A 425 -40.59 -9.96 -11.60
N LEU A 426 -40.70 -10.94 -12.48
CA LEU A 426 -40.04 -10.93 -13.78
C LEU A 426 -41.06 -10.43 -14.80
N ASP A 427 -40.87 -9.22 -15.28
CA ASP A 427 -41.78 -8.53 -16.20
C ASP A 427 -41.10 -8.43 -17.58
N PHE A 428 -41.66 -9.14 -18.57
CA PHE A 428 -41.18 -9.10 -19.94
C PHE A 428 -42.34 -9.19 -20.92
N ASN A 429 -42.08 -8.77 -22.16
CA ASN A 429 -43.04 -8.86 -23.26
C ASN A 429 -42.70 -10.08 -24.15
N GLN A 430 -43.70 -10.90 -24.49
CA GLN A 430 -43.50 -12.10 -25.31
C GLN A 430 -43.05 -11.81 -26.74
N SER A 431 -43.43 -10.66 -27.30
CA SER A 431 -42.93 -10.22 -28.61
C SER A 431 -41.43 -9.91 -28.58
N VAL A 432 -40.88 -9.79 -27.38
CA VAL A 432 -39.55 -9.28 -27.08
C VAL A 432 -38.55 -10.38 -26.70
N MET A 433 -39.02 -11.61 -26.47
CA MET A 433 -38.18 -12.76 -26.07
C MET A 433 -38.38 -14.01 -26.91
N THR A 434 -37.29 -14.64 -27.36
CA THR A 434 -37.30 -15.85 -28.19
C THR A 434 -37.22 -17.15 -27.39
N LYS A 435 -36.70 -17.12 -26.16
CA LYS A 435 -36.52 -18.29 -25.26
C LYS A 435 -37.22 -18.07 -23.92
N GLU A 436 -37.18 -19.10 -23.07
CA GLU A 436 -37.65 -18.99 -21.69
C GLU A 436 -36.91 -17.86 -20.93
N PRO A 437 -37.59 -17.12 -20.01
CA PRO A 437 -37.00 -15.98 -19.32
C PRO A 437 -35.78 -16.36 -18.50
N ILE A 438 -35.78 -17.54 -17.89
CA ILE A 438 -34.65 -18.05 -17.12
C ILE A 438 -34.17 -19.36 -17.75
N ARG A 439 -32.90 -19.43 -18.14
CA ARG A 439 -32.24 -20.69 -18.52
C ARG A 439 -31.17 -21.02 -17.50
N LYS A 440 -31.07 -22.29 -17.14
CA LYS A 440 -30.02 -22.82 -16.27
C LYS A 440 -29.27 -23.96 -16.96
N LEU A 441 -28.01 -24.17 -16.60
CA LEU A 441 -27.26 -25.40 -16.92
C LEU A 441 -27.54 -26.49 -15.88
N ASP A 442 -27.20 -27.75 -16.21
CA ASP A 442 -27.59 -28.92 -15.43
C ASP A 442 -27.08 -28.89 -13.97
N ASP A 443 -25.88 -28.36 -13.76
CA ASP A 443 -25.25 -28.28 -12.43
C ASP A 443 -25.74 -27.10 -11.58
N ALA A 444 -26.60 -26.23 -12.14
CA ALA A 444 -27.06 -25.02 -11.46
C ALA A 444 -28.44 -25.15 -10.81
N GLN A 445 -28.61 -24.47 -9.68
CA GLN A 445 -29.81 -24.53 -8.86
C GLN A 445 -30.60 -23.22 -8.92
N LEU A 446 -31.91 -23.33 -9.10
CA LEU A 446 -32.83 -22.19 -9.09
C LEU A 446 -33.92 -22.43 -8.06
N THR A 447 -34.18 -21.45 -7.20
CA THR A 447 -35.28 -21.48 -6.22
C THR A 447 -36.13 -20.23 -6.35
N LEU A 448 -37.43 -20.42 -6.56
CA LEU A 448 -38.43 -19.36 -6.66
C LEU A 448 -39.32 -19.40 -5.41
N ILE A 449 -39.30 -18.33 -4.61
CA ILE A 449 -40.12 -18.19 -3.40
C ILE A 449 -41.04 -16.99 -3.61
N ASN A 450 -42.35 -17.20 -3.70
CA ASN A 450 -43.34 -16.12 -3.92
C ASN A 450 -43.04 -15.20 -5.12
N SER A 451 -42.24 -15.68 -6.07
CA SER A 451 -41.86 -14.91 -7.25
C SER A 451 -42.83 -15.15 -8.40
N LYS A 452 -43.12 -14.12 -9.17
CA LYS A 452 -44.06 -14.15 -10.30
C LYS A 452 -43.33 -13.87 -11.60
N ILE A 453 -43.78 -14.55 -12.65
CA ILE A 453 -43.35 -14.32 -14.02
C ILE A 453 -44.56 -13.75 -14.76
N ILE A 454 -44.49 -12.48 -15.13
CA ILE A 454 -45.55 -11.75 -15.83
C ILE A 454 -45.13 -11.60 -17.29
N ASN A 455 -46.06 -11.94 -18.15
CA ASN A 455 -45.92 -11.82 -19.59
C ASN A 455 -46.99 -10.85 -20.09
N ASP A 456 -46.62 -9.60 -20.33
CA ASP A 456 -47.50 -8.61 -20.94
C ASP A 456 -47.57 -8.91 -22.45
N GLN A 457 -48.77 -9.27 -22.93
CA GLN A 457 -49.06 -9.54 -24.34
C GLN A 457 -48.97 -8.29 -25.20
#